data_AF-A0A1G3BI10-F1
#
_entry.id   AF-A0A1G3BI10-F1
#
_cell.length_a   1.000
_cell.length_b   1.000
_cell.length_c   1.000
_cell.angle_alpha   90.00
_cell.angle_beta   90.00
_cell.angle_gamma   90.00
#
_symmetry.space_group_name_H-M   'P 1'
#
loop_
_entity.id
_entity.type
_entity.pdbx_description
1 polymer ?
#
loop_
_entity_poly.entity_id
_entity_poly.type
_entity_poly.pdbx_seq_one_letter_code
_entity_poly.pdbx_strand_id
1 'polypeptide(L)' 'MSAEDEITAENRTFAMTLVWKCTRCGYLGETGCVGACKLPGKCPGCGTRVEDLVVVTED' A
#
# COMPACT_ATOMS: atom_id res chain seq x y z
N MET A 1 -26.46 34.70 -10.46
CA MET A 1 -27.02 34.04 -9.25
C MET A 1 -27.38 32.63 -9.63
N SER A 2 -26.87 31.66 -8.85
CA SER A 2 -27.27 30.25 -8.79
C SER A 2 -26.79 29.36 -9.94
N ALA A 3 -26.10 28.24 -9.74
CA ALA A 3 -25.46 27.63 -8.57
C ALA A 3 -24.33 26.75 -9.16
N GLU A 4 -23.05 27.04 -8.93
CA GLU A 4 -22.18 26.15 -8.15
C GLU A 4 -22.68 24.69 -8.07
N ASP A 5 -22.52 23.95 -9.16
CA ASP A 5 -22.68 22.49 -9.19
C ASP A 5 -21.73 21.87 -8.15
N GLU A 6 -22.36 21.40 -7.08
CA GLU A 6 -21.80 20.77 -5.89
C GLU A 6 -20.82 19.66 -6.26
N ILE A 7 -19.54 19.89 -5.97
CA ILE A 7 -18.50 18.87 -5.93
C ILE A 7 -18.95 17.84 -4.88
N THR A 8 -19.56 16.76 -5.34
CA THR A 8 -20.08 15.69 -4.49
C THR A 8 -18.89 15.00 -3.82
N ALA A 9 -18.61 15.42 -2.60
CA ALA A 9 -17.64 14.84 -1.69
C ALA A 9 -18.11 13.47 -1.17
N GLU A 10 -18.48 12.55 -2.07
CA GLU A 10 -18.74 11.16 -1.72
C GLU A 10 -17.44 10.36 -1.78
N ASN A 11 -16.65 10.53 -0.73
CA ASN A 11 -16.24 9.44 0.16
C ASN A 11 -16.05 8.05 -0.48
N ARG A 12 -15.28 7.95 -1.57
CA ARG A 12 -14.58 6.71 -1.86
C ARG A 12 -13.48 6.62 -0.82
N THR A 13 -13.78 5.94 0.29
CA THR A 13 -12.75 5.33 1.12
C THR A 13 -12.01 4.37 0.19
N PHE A 14 -11.05 4.91 -0.55
CA PHE A 14 -10.16 4.14 -1.40
C PHE A 14 -9.44 3.26 -0.42
N ALA A 15 -9.88 2.00 -0.32
CA ALA A 15 -9.24 1.01 0.53
C ALA A 15 -7.90 0.68 -0.13
N MET A 16 -6.97 1.64 -0.06
CA MET A 16 -5.61 1.50 -0.53
C MET A 16 -5.02 0.37 0.27
N THR A 17 -4.99 -0.82 -0.35
CA THR A 17 -4.39 -1.98 0.27
C THR A 17 -2.90 -1.74 0.20
N LEU A 18 -2.32 -1.47 1.37
CA LEU A 18 -0.89 -1.35 1.49
C LEU A 18 -0.31 -2.76 1.26
N VAL A 19 0.54 -2.89 0.26
CA VAL A 19 1.31 -4.10 -0.01
C VAL A 19 2.78 -3.74 -0.03
N TRP A 20 3.66 -4.71 0.14
CA TRP A 20 5.09 -4.50 0.04
C TRP A 20 5.65 -5.32 -1.09
N LYS A 21 6.61 -4.73 -1.80
CA LYS A 21 7.30 -5.33 -2.94
C LYS A 21 8.78 -5.47 -2.62
N CYS A 22 9.33 -6.65 -2.86
CA CYS A 22 10.76 -6.88 -2.84
C CYS A 22 11.38 -6.35 -4.14
N THR A 23 12.31 -5.40 -4.05
CA THR A 23 13.01 -4.85 -5.22
C THR A 23 14.04 -5.82 -5.82
N ARG A 24 14.42 -6.85 -5.05
CA ARG A 24 15.44 -7.83 -5.45
C ARG A 24 14.87 -8.99 -6.26
N CYS A 25 13.77 -9.58 -5.82
CA CYS A 25 13.15 -10.73 -6.49
C CYS A 25 11.76 -10.46 -7.06
N GLY A 26 11.16 -9.29 -6.77
CA GLY A 26 9.82 -8.94 -7.25
C GLY A 26 8.68 -9.55 -6.44
N TYR A 27 8.96 -10.26 -5.33
CA TYR A 27 7.92 -10.84 -4.47
C TYR A 27 7.04 -9.74 -3.88
N LEU A 28 5.72 -9.91 -3.99
CA LEU A 28 4.70 -9.04 -3.40
C LEU A 28 4.15 -9.74 -2.16
N GLY A 29 4.21 -9.06 -1.02
CA GLY A 29 3.55 -9.52 0.19
C GLY A 29 2.52 -8.51 0.66
N GLU A 30 1.41 -9.01 1.18
CA GLU A 30 0.36 -8.18 1.74
C GLU A 30 0.88 -7.56 3.05
N THR A 31 0.75 -6.23 3.19
CA THR A 31 0.93 -5.62 4.50
C THR A 31 -0.45 -5.64 5.15
N GLY A 32 -0.65 -6.52 6.14
CA GLY A 32 -1.92 -6.60 6.88
C GLY A 32 -2.10 -5.37 7.77
N CYS A 33 -2.34 -4.20 7.20
CA CYS A 33 -2.34 -2.93 7.90
C CYS A 33 -3.73 -2.33 8.04
N VAL A 34 -4.22 -2.31 9.27
CA VAL A 34 -5.16 -1.28 9.74
C VAL A 34 -4.39 -0.47 10.80
N GLY A 35 -3.55 0.48 10.35
CA GLY A 35 -2.93 1.49 11.22
C GLY A 35 -1.42 1.37 11.50
N ALA A 36 -0.81 0.17 11.51
CA ALA A 36 0.64 0.02 11.72
C ALA A 36 1.24 -1.05 10.81
N CYS A 37 1.85 -0.63 9.70
CA CYS A 37 2.51 -1.56 8.79
C CYS A 37 3.83 -2.07 9.32
N LYS A 38 3.87 -3.37 9.64
CA LYS A 38 5.09 -4.08 9.96
C LYS A 38 5.56 -4.86 8.74
N LEU A 39 6.58 -4.34 8.05
CA LEU A 39 7.30 -5.09 7.04
C LEU A 39 7.95 -6.34 7.67
N PRO A 40 8.01 -7.47 6.96
CA PRO A 40 8.78 -8.60 7.43
C PRO A 40 10.28 -8.22 7.44
N GLY A 41 11.02 -8.66 8.46
CA GLY A 41 12.45 -8.33 8.59
C GLY A 41 13.32 -8.86 7.43
N LYS A 42 12.81 -9.84 6.67
CA LYS A 42 13.40 -10.37 5.45
C LYS A 42 12.33 -10.77 4.44
N CYS A 43 12.68 -10.74 3.16
CA CYS A 43 11.82 -11.24 2.09
C CYS A 43 11.70 -12.78 2.16
N PRO A 44 10.50 -13.37 2.29
CA PRO A 44 10.29 -14.83 2.24
C PRO A 44 10.70 -15.46 0.89
N GLY A 45 10.57 -14.73 -0.21
CA GLY A 45 10.90 -15.25 -1.54
C GLY A 45 12.39 -15.37 -1.86
N CYS A 46 13.26 -14.54 -1.28
CA CYS A 46 14.69 -14.53 -1.62
C CYS A 46 15.64 -14.35 -0.42
N GLY A 47 15.10 -14.10 0.78
CA GLY A 47 15.89 -13.87 1.99
C GLY A 47 16.56 -12.50 2.09
N THR A 48 16.30 -11.56 1.17
CA THR A 48 16.86 -10.20 1.25
C THR A 48 16.39 -9.44 2.48
N ARG A 49 17.10 -8.38 2.88
CA ARG A 49 16.81 -7.59 4.08
C ARG A 49 15.58 -6.70 3.89
N VAL A 50 15.01 -6.24 5.00
CA VAL A 50 13.87 -5.29 5.00
C VAL A 50 14.15 -3.99 4.23
N GLU A 51 15.42 -3.60 4.12
CA GLU A 51 15.88 -2.40 3.40
C GLU A 51 15.57 -2.47 1.89
N ASP A 52 15.47 -3.68 1.33
CA ASP A 52 15.10 -3.93 -0.07
C ASP A 52 13.58 -4.14 -0.26
N LEU A 53 12.79 -3.95 0.79
CA LEU A 53 11.33 -4.06 0.75
C LEU A 53 10.72 -2.66 0.70
N VAL A 54 9.97 -2.36 -0.36
CA VAL A 54 9.28 -1.08 -0.53
C VAL A 54 7.79 -1.26 -0.35
N VAL A 55 7.14 -0.39 0.42
CA VAL A 55 5.68 -0.38 0.55
C VAL A 55 5.10 0.37 -0.64
N VAL A 56 4.11 -0.24 -1.29
CA VAL A 56 3.35 0.34 -2.39
C VAL A 56 1.86 0.23 -2.08
N THR A 57 1.08 1.16 -2.60
CA THR A 57 -0.38 1.09 -2.56
C THR A 57 -0.84 0.51 -3.89
N GLU A 58 -1.63 -0.56 -3.86
CA GLU A 58 -2.36 -1.00 -5.05
C GLU A 58 -3.62 -0.12 -5.18
N ASP A 59 -3.80 0.44 -6.38
CA ASP A 59 -4.98 1.23 -6.80
C ASP A 59 -6.12 0.32 -7.27
#